data_AF-A0A9D8TMX8-F1
#
_entry.id   AF-A0A9D8TMX8-F1
#
_cell.length_a   1.000
_cell.length_b   1.000
_cell.length_c   1.000
_cell.angle_alpha   90.00
_cell.angle_beta   90.00
_cell.angle_gamma   90.00
#
_symmetry.space_group_name_H-M   'P 1'
#
loop_
_entity.id
_entity.type
_entity.pdbx_description
1 polymer ?
#
loop_
_entity_poly.entity_id
_entity_poly.type
_entity_poly.pdbx_seq_one_letter_code
_entity_poly.pdbx_strand_id
1 'polypeptide(L)'
;MNFTTLKCKNTEESMTSKERVLELLDEYVELRDPQVLPQRLKDAVLQKYSYEFVKQYLNGELERDKDVEEFEFLLGEAGIDLAYNLFLQDYKGNDDVFGIVIDRDYKNHSVEQMKRVIDECRNKKYRCFISTPLFEFWLLLHLVDVKREYSNNLRDIMLNAKVSDKHTYTSKLVSEIAGHAKGISDAVFKKFYLNKVDYAISQANSNFATDLDDLIGSNKSDDSKCGKIGTNMPELFTLLREV
;
A
#
# COMPACT_ATOMS: atom_id res chain seq x y z
N MET A 1 -7.43 -12.66 -11.42
CA MET A 1 -6.45 -11.57 -11.28
C MET A 1 -5.25 -12.10 -10.51
N ASN A 2 -4.02 -11.87 -10.98
CA ASN A 2 -2.81 -12.15 -10.20
C ASN A 2 -2.43 -10.86 -9.47
N PHE A 3 -2.24 -10.96 -8.15
CA PHE A 3 -1.92 -9.82 -7.31
C PHE A 3 -0.44 -9.81 -7.00
N THR A 4 0.20 -8.69 -7.27
CA THR A 4 1.57 -8.44 -6.85
C THR A 4 1.55 -7.39 -5.75
N THR A 5 2.02 -7.75 -4.56
CA THR A 5 2.11 -6.82 -3.43
C THR A 5 3.54 -6.32 -3.30
N LEU A 6 3.74 -5.02 -3.45
CA LEU A 6 4.98 -4.34 -3.10
C LEU A 6 4.96 -4.00 -1.61
N LYS A 7 5.97 -4.43 -0.86
CA LYS A 7 6.10 -4.11 0.57
C LYS A 7 7.45 -3.45 0.83
N CYS A 8 7.44 -2.19 1.24
CA CYS A 8 8.65 -1.51 1.70
C CYS A 8 9.08 -2.10 3.07
N LYS A 9 10.26 -2.70 3.13
CA LYS A 9 10.97 -2.94 4.40
C LYS A 9 11.80 -1.69 4.69
N ASN A 10 11.65 -1.09 5.86
CA ASN A 10 12.41 0.10 6.24
C ASN A 10 13.92 -0.19 6.13
N THR A 11 14.59 0.51 5.22
CA THR A 11 16.02 0.79 5.25
C THR A 11 16.16 2.30 5.11
N GLU A 12 17.16 2.91 5.74
CA GLU A 12 17.24 4.35 6.00
C GLU A 12 17.19 5.27 4.76
N GLU A 13 17.06 6.58 5.08
CA GLU A 13 17.19 7.80 4.26
C GLU A 13 15.91 8.55 3.87
N SER A 14 15.81 9.76 4.44
CA SER A 14 15.07 11.00 4.07
C SER A 14 13.57 10.95 3.78
N MET A 15 13.05 9.89 3.16
CA MET A 15 11.67 9.82 2.68
C MET A 15 10.78 9.01 3.62
N THR A 16 9.53 9.45 3.77
CA THR A 16 8.60 8.72 4.61
C THR A 16 8.24 7.39 3.93
N SER A 17 7.95 6.34 4.71
CA SER A 17 7.64 5.00 4.17
C SER A 17 6.49 4.97 3.15
N LYS A 18 5.68 6.03 3.04
CA LYS A 18 4.52 6.15 2.14
C LYS A 18 4.91 6.77 0.81
N GLU A 19 5.72 7.82 0.85
CA GLU A 19 6.37 8.38 -0.35
C GLU A 19 7.23 7.30 -1.01
N ARG A 20 7.93 6.47 -0.21
CA ARG A 20 8.69 5.34 -0.73
C ARG A 20 7.83 4.21 -1.31
N VAL A 21 6.61 3.99 -0.81
CA VAL A 21 5.68 3.03 -1.44
C VAL A 21 5.18 3.56 -2.79
N LEU A 22 4.98 4.87 -2.91
CA LEU A 22 4.72 5.49 -4.21
C LEU A 22 5.91 5.37 -5.15
N GLU A 23 7.13 5.62 -4.69
CA GLU A 23 8.34 5.43 -5.51
C GLU A 23 8.49 3.97 -5.98
N LEU A 24 8.24 3.00 -5.10
CA LEU A 24 8.26 1.58 -5.49
C LEU A 24 7.19 1.26 -6.53
N LEU A 25 6.02 1.89 -6.43
CA LEU A 25 4.95 1.72 -7.42
C LEU A 25 5.28 2.42 -8.74
N ASP A 26 5.91 3.60 -8.68
CA ASP A 26 6.42 4.31 -9.86
C ASP A 26 7.47 3.45 -10.57
N GLU A 27 8.46 2.95 -9.83
CA GLU A 27 9.50 2.07 -10.34
C GLU A 27 8.88 0.82 -10.98
N TYR A 28 7.88 0.22 -10.32
CA TYR A 28 7.14 -0.92 -10.88
C TYR A 28 6.43 -0.59 -12.20
N VAL A 29 5.83 0.59 -12.30
CA VAL A 29 5.16 1.05 -13.53
C VAL A 29 6.18 1.37 -14.63
N GLU A 30 7.31 1.99 -14.29
CA GLU A 30 8.40 2.30 -15.22
C GLU A 30 9.05 1.02 -15.78
N LEU A 31 9.31 0.02 -14.94
CA LEU A 31 9.93 -1.25 -15.32
C LEU A 31 9.08 -2.09 -16.29
N ARG A 32 7.78 -1.79 -16.40
CA ARG A 32 6.88 -2.43 -17.39
C ARG A 32 7.07 -1.86 -18.80
N ASP A 33 7.61 -0.65 -18.95
CA ASP A 33 8.04 -0.14 -20.23
C ASP A 33 9.44 -0.70 -20.54
N PRO A 34 9.58 -1.59 -21.55
CA PRO A 34 10.86 -2.22 -21.85
C PRO A 34 11.91 -1.23 -22.36
N GLN A 35 11.53 0.02 -22.66
CA GLN A 35 12.45 1.06 -23.10
C GLN A 35 12.94 1.99 -21.98
N VAL A 36 12.37 1.89 -20.76
CA VAL A 36 12.63 2.83 -19.68
C VAL A 36 13.36 2.15 -18.53
N LEU A 37 14.66 2.43 -18.43
CA LEU A 37 15.46 2.13 -17.24
C LEU A 37 15.08 3.13 -16.12
N PRO A 38 14.82 2.68 -14.88
CA PRO A 38 14.61 3.56 -13.73
C PRO A 38 15.74 4.57 -13.58
N GLN A 39 15.46 5.77 -13.07
CA GLN A 39 16.49 6.83 -13.01
C GLN A 39 17.70 6.44 -12.15
N ARG A 40 17.50 5.74 -11.02
CA ARG A 40 18.60 5.16 -10.23
C ARG A 40 19.47 4.20 -11.03
N LEU A 41 18.85 3.45 -11.94
CA LEU A 41 19.52 2.52 -12.85
C LEU A 41 20.29 3.29 -13.92
N LYS A 42 19.70 4.33 -14.49
CA LYS A 42 20.40 5.25 -15.41
C LYS A 42 21.63 5.86 -14.73
N ASP A 43 21.49 6.33 -13.49
CA ASP A 43 22.57 7.00 -12.75
C ASP A 43 23.70 6.02 -12.36
N ALA A 44 23.37 4.78 -12.00
CA ALA A 44 24.35 3.75 -11.63
C ALA A 44 25.00 3.04 -12.83
N VAL A 45 24.24 2.82 -13.92
CA VAL A 45 24.66 1.98 -15.04
C VAL A 45 25.22 2.78 -16.22
N LEU A 46 24.60 3.92 -16.59
CA LEU A 46 25.03 4.67 -17.79
C LEU A 46 26.37 5.39 -17.60
N GLN A 47 26.93 5.43 -16.38
CA GLN A 47 28.30 5.88 -16.16
C GLN A 47 29.34 4.89 -16.70
N LYS A 48 28.98 3.60 -16.87
CA LYS A 48 29.91 2.53 -17.23
C LYS A 48 29.52 1.74 -18.48
N TYR A 49 28.22 1.59 -18.77
CA TYR A 49 27.72 0.83 -19.92
C TYR A 49 26.87 1.71 -20.83
N SER A 50 26.96 1.46 -22.15
CA SER A 50 26.16 2.19 -23.13
C SER A 50 24.69 1.76 -23.11
N TYR A 51 23.80 2.64 -23.54
CA TYR A 51 22.38 2.31 -23.69
C TYR A 51 22.16 1.07 -24.58
N GLU A 52 22.96 0.93 -25.64
CA GLU A 52 22.85 -0.20 -26.57
C GLU A 52 23.22 -1.54 -25.90
N PHE A 53 24.26 -1.55 -25.06
CA PHE A 53 24.64 -2.72 -24.28
C PHE A 53 23.52 -3.15 -23.33
N VAL A 54 22.95 -2.19 -22.58
CA VAL A 54 21.88 -2.47 -21.64
C VAL A 54 20.64 -3.02 -22.35
N LYS A 55 20.31 -2.47 -23.52
CA LYS A 55 19.19 -2.94 -24.34
C LYS A 55 19.39 -4.37 -24.86
N GLN A 56 20.57 -4.68 -25.38
CA GLN A 56 20.90 -6.03 -25.85
C GLN A 56 20.87 -7.05 -24.70
N TYR A 57 21.36 -6.67 -23.52
CA TYR A 57 21.31 -7.50 -22.33
C TYR A 57 19.86 -7.83 -21.93
N LEU A 58 18.99 -6.82 -21.83
CA LEU A 58 17.58 -6.99 -21.46
C LEU A 58 16.80 -7.86 -22.46
N ASN A 59 17.14 -7.78 -23.75
CA ASN A 59 16.53 -8.61 -24.78
C ASN A 59 17.06 -10.05 -24.83
N GLY A 60 18.05 -10.40 -23.98
CA GLY A 60 18.71 -11.71 -24.02
C GLY A 60 19.57 -11.92 -25.27
N GLU A 61 20.01 -10.83 -25.91
CA GLU A 61 20.81 -10.85 -27.14
C GLU A 61 22.32 -10.96 -26.86
N LEU A 62 22.74 -10.80 -25.59
CA LEU A 62 24.14 -10.92 -25.19
C LEU A 62 24.47 -12.35 -24.74
N GLU A 63 25.63 -12.84 -25.17
CA GLU A 63 26.24 -14.03 -24.60
C GLU A 63 26.88 -13.69 -23.24
N ARG A 64 26.89 -14.67 -22.33
CA ARG A 64 27.46 -14.47 -20.99
C ARG A 64 28.98 -14.35 -21.07
N ASP A 65 29.49 -13.15 -20.79
CA ASP A 65 30.91 -12.83 -20.73
C ASP A 65 31.27 -12.01 -19.48
N LYS A 66 32.51 -11.52 -19.39
CA LYS A 66 32.97 -10.72 -18.24
C LYS A 66 32.22 -9.39 -18.09
N ASP A 67 31.83 -8.77 -19.20
CA ASP A 67 31.14 -7.48 -19.17
C ASP A 67 29.70 -7.68 -18.68
N VAL A 68 29.06 -8.79 -19.08
CA VAL A 68 27.77 -9.24 -18.57
C VAL A 68 27.83 -9.61 -17.08
N GLU A 69 28.84 -10.37 -16.64
CA GLU A 69 29.00 -10.73 -15.22
C GLU A 69 29.23 -9.50 -14.33
N GLU A 70 30.03 -8.54 -14.80
CA GLU A 70 30.28 -7.29 -14.07
C GLU A 70 29.03 -6.40 -14.04
N PHE A 71 28.24 -6.41 -15.12
CA PHE A 71 26.95 -5.74 -15.17
C PHE A 71 25.94 -6.35 -14.18
N GLU A 72 25.81 -7.68 -14.14
CA GLU A 72 24.99 -8.41 -13.16
C GLU A 72 25.39 -8.09 -11.71
N PHE A 73 26.69 -8.02 -11.43
CA PHE A 73 27.20 -7.64 -10.12
C PHE A 73 26.82 -6.22 -9.73
N LEU A 74 26.93 -5.26 -10.66
CA LEU A 74 26.53 -3.87 -10.43
C LEU A 74 25.02 -3.72 -10.20
N LEU A 75 24.21 -4.49 -10.93
CA LEU A 75 22.78 -4.58 -10.69
C LEU A 75 22.50 -5.09 -9.26
N GLY A 76 23.23 -6.13 -8.83
CA GLY A 76 23.15 -6.66 -7.47
C GLY A 76 23.53 -5.63 -6.39
N GLU A 77 24.63 -4.90 -6.56
CA GLU A 77 25.08 -3.84 -5.63
C GLU A 77 24.07 -2.68 -5.54
N ALA A 78 23.42 -2.34 -6.66
CA ALA A 78 22.37 -1.34 -6.70
C ALA A 78 21.00 -1.86 -6.19
N GLY A 79 20.91 -3.12 -5.76
CA GLY A 79 19.69 -3.73 -5.24
C GLY A 79 18.64 -4.04 -6.31
N ILE A 80 19.06 -4.19 -7.57
CA ILE A 80 18.17 -4.44 -8.70
C ILE A 80 18.09 -5.95 -8.95
N ASP A 81 16.91 -6.50 -8.73
CA ASP A 81 16.62 -7.88 -9.07
C ASP A 81 16.12 -7.97 -10.52
N LEU A 82 17.00 -8.38 -11.43
CA LEU A 82 16.67 -8.50 -12.85
C LEU A 82 15.64 -9.61 -13.11
N ALA A 83 15.65 -10.68 -12.31
CA ALA A 83 14.66 -11.75 -12.42
C ALA A 83 13.26 -11.23 -12.01
N TYR A 84 13.21 -10.35 -11.01
CA TYR A 84 12.00 -9.61 -10.68
C TYR A 84 11.57 -8.70 -11.84
N ASN A 85 12.48 -7.91 -12.43
CA ASN A 85 12.16 -7.02 -13.55
C ASN A 85 11.65 -7.77 -14.79
N LEU A 86 12.27 -8.90 -15.15
CA LEU A 86 11.81 -9.77 -16.23
C LEU A 86 10.44 -10.38 -15.92
N PHE A 87 10.21 -10.82 -14.68
CA PHE A 87 8.89 -11.25 -14.20
C PHE A 87 7.82 -10.15 -14.32
N LEU A 88 8.18 -8.88 -14.12
CA LEU A 88 7.28 -7.74 -14.31
C LEU A 88 7.00 -7.44 -15.79
N GLN A 89 7.97 -7.68 -16.67
CA GLN A 89 7.79 -7.54 -18.11
C GLN A 89 6.83 -8.58 -18.69
N ASP A 90 6.73 -9.77 -18.08
CA ASP A 90 5.75 -10.79 -18.48
C ASP A 90 4.31 -10.45 -18.02
N TYR A 91 4.16 -9.58 -17.02
CA TYR A 91 2.86 -9.10 -16.52
C TYR A 91 2.49 -7.72 -17.08
N LYS A 92 2.09 -7.69 -18.36
CA LYS A 92 1.57 -6.50 -19.05
C LYS A 92 0.10 -6.65 -19.40
N GLY A 93 -0.78 -6.55 -18.40
CA GLY A 93 -2.18 -6.29 -18.67
C GLY A 93 -2.35 -4.84 -19.09
N ASN A 94 -2.88 -4.56 -20.29
CA ASN A 94 -3.27 -3.19 -20.67
C ASN A 94 -4.34 -2.59 -19.74
N ASP A 95 -5.04 -3.45 -18.98
CA ASP A 95 -6.11 -3.10 -18.04
C ASP A 95 -5.66 -3.19 -16.56
N ASP A 96 -4.35 -3.18 -16.30
CA ASP A 96 -3.84 -3.27 -14.93
C ASP A 96 -4.19 -2.03 -14.11
N VAL A 97 -4.70 -2.26 -12.90
CA VAL A 97 -5.05 -1.21 -11.94
C VAL A 97 -3.98 -1.12 -10.86
N PHE A 98 -3.31 0.02 -10.82
CA PHE A 98 -2.29 0.31 -9.81
C PHE A 98 -2.91 1.06 -8.64
N GLY A 99 -2.52 0.72 -7.42
CA GLY A 99 -2.97 1.45 -6.26
C GLY A 99 -2.20 1.15 -4.99
N ILE A 100 -2.39 2.03 -4.01
CA ILE A 100 -1.78 1.95 -2.69
C ILE A 100 -2.84 1.76 -1.61
N VAL A 101 -2.52 0.97 -0.60
CA VAL A 101 -3.33 0.81 0.62
C VAL A 101 -2.56 1.44 1.77
N ILE A 102 -3.18 2.40 2.44
CA ILE A 102 -2.58 3.17 3.53
C ILE A 102 -3.30 2.88 4.84
N ASP A 103 -2.53 2.39 5.81
CA ASP A 103 -2.89 2.31 7.21
C ASP A 103 -2.72 3.69 7.87
N ARG A 104 -3.80 4.47 7.99
CA ARG A 104 -3.72 5.92 8.30
C ARG A 104 -3.72 6.23 9.79
N ASP A 105 -2.53 6.24 10.40
CA ASP A 105 -2.35 6.75 11.77
C ASP A 105 -2.12 8.28 11.80
N TYR A 106 -3.07 9.04 12.33
CA TYR A 106 -3.01 10.51 12.43
C TYR A 106 -1.85 11.04 13.29
N LYS A 107 -1.31 10.23 14.20
CA LYS A 107 -0.16 10.63 15.04
C LYS A 107 1.15 10.61 14.25
N ASN A 108 1.22 9.77 13.22
CA ASN A 108 2.44 9.51 12.47
C ASN A 108 2.42 10.09 11.05
N HIS A 109 1.26 10.46 10.51
CA HIS A 109 1.20 11.15 9.21
C HIS A 109 0.51 12.51 9.36
N SER A 110 1.11 13.55 8.80
CA SER A 110 0.43 14.85 8.75
C SER A 110 -0.63 14.85 7.65
N VAL A 111 -1.59 15.76 7.77
CA VAL A 111 -2.61 15.95 6.72
C VAL A 111 -1.94 16.38 5.41
N GLU A 112 -0.93 17.25 5.46
CA GLU A 112 -0.18 17.71 4.29
C GLU A 112 0.53 16.56 3.57
N GLN A 113 1.18 15.67 4.32
CA GLN A 113 1.84 14.50 3.76
C GLN A 113 0.82 13.61 3.04
N MET A 114 -0.32 13.34 3.68
CA MET A 114 -1.38 12.53 3.08
C MET A 114 -1.98 13.17 1.84
N LYS A 115 -2.17 14.50 1.83
CA LYS A 115 -2.63 15.25 0.66
C LYS A 115 -1.66 15.12 -0.51
N ARG A 116 -0.35 15.30 -0.27
CA ARG A 116 0.67 15.11 -1.33
C ARG A 116 0.58 13.71 -1.94
N VAL A 117 0.53 12.67 -1.11
CA VAL A 117 0.39 11.27 -1.56
C VAL A 117 -0.88 11.08 -2.40
N ILE A 118 -2.02 11.62 -1.97
CA ILE A 118 -3.29 11.53 -2.71
C ILE A 118 -3.23 12.30 -4.03
N ASP A 119 -2.67 13.50 -4.04
CA ASP A 119 -2.55 14.31 -5.24
C ASP A 119 -1.61 13.66 -6.26
N GLU A 120 -0.52 13.04 -5.81
CA GLU A 120 0.34 12.22 -6.67
C GLU A 120 -0.39 11.01 -7.25
N CYS A 121 -1.17 10.29 -6.42
CA CYS A 121 -2.02 9.19 -6.90
C CYS A 121 -2.99 9.67 -7.97
N ARG A 122 -3.67 10.79 -7.75
CA ARG A 122 -4.62 11.39 -8.71
C ARG A 122 -3.92 11.76 -10.02
N ASN A 123 -2.76 12.41 -9.95
CA ASN A 123 -1.97 12.82 -11.11
C ASN A 123 -1.49 11.62 -11.95
N LYS A 124 -1.08 10.54 -11.27
CA LYS A 124 -0.57 9.31 -11.90
C LYS A 124 -1.66 8.28 -12.22
N LYS A 125 -2.92 8.60 -11.89
CA LYS A 125 -4.10 7.70 -12.01
C LYS A 125 -3.97 6.41 -11.19
N TYR A 126 -3.21 6.44 -10.09
CA TYR A 126 -3.19 5.37 -9.11
C TYR A 126 -4.43 5.43 -8.21
N ARG A 127 -4.95 4.27 -7.82
CA ARG A 127 -5.98 4.16 -6.79
C ARG A 127 -5.35 4.36 -5.41
N CYS A 128 -6.06 5.02 -4.52
CA CYS A 128 -5.60 5.23 -3.15
C CYS A 128 -6.68 4.72 -2.19
N PHE A 129 -6.34 3.76 -1.35
CA PHE A 129 -7.24 3.17 -0.37
C PHE A 129 -6.74 3.45 1.04
N ILE A 130 -7.62 3.96 1.90
CA ILE A 130 -7.29 4.40 3.25
C ILE A 130 -8.25 3.75 4.25
N SER A 131 -7.72 3.34 5.40
CA SER A 131 -8.53 3.05 6.59
C SER A 131 -8.11 3.99 7.71
N THR A 132 -9.06 4.77 8.22
CA THR A 132 -8.85 5.76 9.29
C THR A 132 -9.62 5.33 10.55
N PRO A 133 -8.97 5.25 11.72
CA PRO A 133 -7.60 5.72 12.02
C PRO A 133 -6.51 4.66 11.91
N LEU A 134 -6.85 3.44 11.50
CA LEU A 134 -5.91 2.37 11.17
C LEU A 134 -6.63 1.22 10.46
N PHE A 135 -5.88 0.25 9.95
CA PHE A 135 -6.41 -0.91 9.24
C PHE A 135 -7.25 -1.83 10.12
N GLU A 136 -6.97 -1.91 11.42
CA GLU A 136 -7.79 -2.67 12.38
C GLU A 136 -9.23 -2.16 12.46
N PHE A 137 -9.50 -0.91 12.09
CA PHE A 137 -10.88 -0.43 11.94
C PHE A 137 -11.62 -1.18 10.84
N TRP A 138 -11.00 -1.38 9.67
CA TRP A 138 -11.57 -2.20 8.59
C TRP A 138 -11.80 -3.65 9.04
N LEU A 139 -10.87 -4.24 9.79
CA LEU A 139 -11.05 -5.57 10.38
C LEU A 139 -12.26 -5.61 11.33
N LEU A 140 -12.42 -4.60 12.19
CA LEU A 140 -13.53 -4.53 13.14
C LEU A 140 -14.90 -4.53 12.44
N LEU A 141 -15.02 -3.90 11.27
CA LEU A 141 -16.26 -3.90 10.46
C LEU A 141 -16.69 -5.29 9.98
N HIS A 142 -15.81 -6.30 9.97
CA HIS A 142 -16.20 -7.67 9.65
C HIS A 142 -16.82 -8.38 10.84
N LEU A 143 -16.41 -8.01 12.04
CA LEU A 143 -16.64 -8.77 13.26
C LEU A 143 -17.94 -8.37 13.95
N VAL A 144 -18.33 -7.09 13.84
CA VAL A 144 -19.39 -6.51 14.66
C VAL A 144 -20.03 -5.29 14.01
N ASP A 145 -21.28 -4.98 14.39
CA ASP A 145 -21.98 -3.75 14.01
C ASP A 145 -21.38 -2.56 14.76
N VAL A 146 -20.35 -1.93 14.20
CA VAL A 146 -19.54 -0.94 14.93
C VAL A 146 -20.35 0.29 15.31
N LYS A 147 -21.25 0.74 14.44
CA LYS A 147 -22.10 1.91 14.71
C LYS A 147 -23.04 1.65 15.87
N ARG A 148 -23.62 0.44 15.95
CA ARG A 148 -24.51 0.07 17.05
C ARG A 148 -23.73 -0.16 18.35
N GLU A 149 -22.77 -1.07 18.34
CA GLU A 149 -22.08 -1.54 19.55
C GLU A 149 -21.15 -0.48 20.16
N TYR A 150 -20.54 0.39 19.34
CA TYR A 150 -19.57 1.39 19.78
C TYR A 150 -19.99 2.83 19.51
N SER A 151 -21.30 3.09 19.35
CA SER A 151 -21.86 4.44 19.18
C SER A 151 -21.29 5.48 20.16
N ASN A 152 -21.17 5.10 21.44
CA ASN A 152 -20.63 5.98 22.50
C ASN A 152 -19.10 6.00 22.59
N ASN A 153 -18.39 5.15 21.83
CA ASN A 153 -16.95 4.95 21.88
C ASN A 153 -16.26 5.17 20.52
N LEU A 154 -16.96 5.69 19.52
CA LEU A 154 -16.37 5.99 18.21
C LEU A 154 -15.16 6.95 18.32
N ARG A 155 -15.17 7.85 19.31
CA ARG A 155 -14.03 8.74 19.57
C ARG A 155 -12.80 7.99 20.08
N ASP A 156 -12.99 6.98 20.92
CA ASP A 156 -11.89 6.14 21.43
C ASP A 156 -11.29 5.29 20.30
N ILE A 157 -12.14 4.76 19.42
CA ILE A 157 -11.71 4.08 18.19
C ILE A 157 -10.90 5.05 17.34
N MET A 158 -11.38 6.28 17.12
CA MET A 158 -10.69 7.32 16.35
C MET A 158 -9.32 7.68 16.93
N LEU A 159 -9.23 7.93 18.25
CA LEU A 159 -7.97 8.29 18.91
C LEU A 159 -6.98 7.13 18.97
N ASN A 160 -7.51 5.90 18.95
CA ASN A 160 -6.78 4.65 19.00
C ASN A 160 -5.62 4.68 20.01
N ALA A 161 -5.91 5.09 21.25
CA ALA A 161 -4.89 5.23 22.27
C ALA A 161 -4.23 3.87 22.59
N LYS A 162 -2.96 3.88 23.01
CA LYS A 162 -2.28 2.68 23.49
C LYS A 162 -2.92 2.27 24.82
N VAL A 163 -3.39 1.01 24.93
CA VAL A 163 -4.04 0.47 26.15
C VAL A 163 -3.19 -0.58 26.87
N SER A 164 -2.21 -1.15 26.17
CA SER A 164 -1.19 -2.04 26.74
C SER A 164 0.05 -2.05 25.85
N ASP A 165 1.10 -2.76 26.24
CA ASP A 165 2.29 -2.93 25.39
C ASP A 165 2.02 -3.71 24.09
N LYS A 166 0.92 -4.48 24.06
CA LYS A 166 0.56 -5.30 22.91
C LYS A 166 -0.55 -4.69 22.04
N HIS A 167 -1.36 -3.80 22.61
CA HIS A 167 -2.58 -3.33 21.96
C HIS A 167 -2.82 -1.82 22.09
N THR A 168 -3.31 -1.25 21.00
CA THR A 168 -4.11 -0.03 20.99
C THR A 168 -5.59 -0.34 21.23
N TYR A 169 -6.41 0.69 21.46
CA TYR A 169 -7.84 0.52 21.73
C TYR A 169 -8.53 -0.34 20.66
N THR A 170 -8.43 0.03 19.39
CA THR A 170 -9.11 -0.69 18.29
C THR A 170 -8.55 -2.10 18.06
N SER A 171 -7.22 -2.27 18.14
CA SER A 171 -6.61 -3.61 18.01
C SER A 171 -6.94 -4.53 19.18
N LYS A 172 -7.22 -3.99 20.37
CA LYS A 172 -7.73 -4.76 21.50
C LYS A 172 -9.15 -5.27 21.22
N LEU A 173 -10.05 -4.44 20.71
CA LEU A 173 -11.42 -4.86 20.35
C LEU A 173 -11.41 -6.00 19.31
N VAL A 174 -10.59 -5.87 18.27
CA VAL A 174 -10.40 -6.93 17.26
C VAL A 174 -9.87 -8.21 17.91
N SER A 175 -8.84 -8.10 18.77
CA SER A 175 -8.25 -9.25 19.44
C SER A 175 -9.22 -9.96 20.40
N GLU A 176 -10.10 -9.22 21.08
CA GLU A 176 -11.09 -9.78 22.01
C GLU A 176 -12.16 -10.61 21.28
N ILE A 177 -12.51 -10.22 20.04
CA ILE A 177 -13.53 -10.92 19.25
C ILE A 177 -12.92 -12.05 18.41
N ALA A 178 -11.83 -11.78 17.67
CA ALA A 178 -11.26 -12.71 16.70
C ALA A 178 -10.09 -13.55 17.25
N GLY A 179 -9.58 -13.23 18.44
CA GLY A 179 -8.57 -14.04 19.14
C GLY A 179 -7.17 -14.02 18.53
N HIS A 180 -6.85 -13.04 17.67
CA HIS A 180 -5.52 -12.89 17.08
C HIS A 180 -4.92 -11.50 17.36
N ALA A 181 -3.59 -11.44 17.34
CA ALA A 181 -2.82 -10.21 17.43
C ALA A 181 -2.38 -9.76 16.02
N LYS A 182 -1.12 -9.31 15.86
CA LYS A 182 -0.57 -8.74 14.61
C LYS A 182 -0.58 -9.67 13.39
N GLY A 183 -0.71 -10.98 13.57
CA GLY A 183 -0.74 -11.96 12.49
C GLY A 183 -2.09 -12.66 12.40
N ILE A 184 -2.63 -12.77 11.18
CA ILE A 184 -3.86 -13.50 10.89
C ILE A 184 -3.46 -14.76 10.13
N SER A 185 -3.73 -15.94 10.70
CA SER A 185 -3.55 -17.20 9.97
C SER A 185 -4.66 -17.36 8.94
N ASP A 186 -4.41 -18.13 7.88
CA ASP A 186 -5.42 -18.43 6.84
C ASP A 186 -6.73 -18.98 7.44
N ALA A 187 -6.62 -19.86 8.44
CA ALA A 187 -7.78 -20.41 9.13
C ALA A 187 -8.60 -19.33 9.86
N VAL A 188 -7.94 -18.39 10.53
CA VAL A 188 -8.60 -17.26 11.21
C VAL A 188 -9.19 -16.30 10.17
N PHE A 189 -8.47 -16.01 9.10
CA PHE A 189 -8.94 -15.16 8.00
C PHE A 189 -10.22 -15.69 7.38
N LYS A 190 -10.24 -16.97 7.00
CA LYS A 190 -11.40 -17.65 6.43
C LYS A 190 -12.59 -17.70 7.40
N LYS A 191 -12.32 -17.93 8.69
CA LYS A 191 -13.36 -18.05 9.71
C LYS A 191 -14.06 -16.73 10.01
N PHE A 192 -13.31 -15.64 10.12
CA PHE A 192 -13.84 -14.38 10.66
C PHE A 192 -14.02 -13.26 9.63
N TYR A 193 -13.24 -13.25 8.55
CA TYR A 193 -13.16 -12.10 7.65
C TYR A 193 -13.67 -12.43 6.24
N LEU A 194 -13.22 -13.51 5.63
CA LEU A 194 -13.49 -13.79 4.21
C LEU A 194 -14.98 -13.82 3.87
N ASN A 195 -15.79 -14.50 4.68
CA ASN A 195 -17.24 -14.60 4.49
C ASN A 195 -18.02 -13.36 4.99
N LYS A 196 -17.32 -12.35 5.54
CA LYS A 196 -17.90 -11.13 6.10
C LYS A 196 -17.49 -9.87 5.33
N VAL A 197 -16.80 -10.02 4.19
CA VAL A 197 -16.38 -8.89 3.35
C VAL A 197 -17.57 -8.03 2.94
N ASP A 198 -18.67 -8.61 2.44
CA ASP A 198 -19.86 -7.84 2.05
C ASP A 198 -20.52 -7.12 3.23
N TYR A 199 -20.48 -7.73 4.41
CA TYR A 199 -20.97 -7.12 5.63
C TYR A 199 -20.13 -5.90 6.02
N ALA A 200 -18.80 -6.01 5.98
CA ALA A 200 -17.90 -4.88 6.22
C ALA A 200 -18.06 -3.77 5.18
N ILE A 201 -18.22 -4.11 3.89
CA ILE A 201 -18.50 -3.16 2.81
C ILE A 201 -19.79 -2.38 3.07
N SER A 202 -20.88 -3.10 3.40
CA SER A 202 -22.17 -2.49 3.70
C SER A 202 -22.07 -1.50 4.87
N GLN A 203 -21.36 -1.88 5.93
CA GLN A 203 -21.12 -1.00 7.07
C GLN A 203 -20.31 0.24 6.69
N ALA A 204 -19.19 0.08 5.98
CA ALA A 204 -18.35 1.21 5.56
C ALA A 204 -19.17 2.23 4.76
N ASN A 205 -19.88 1.79 3.73
CA ASN A 205 -20.65 2.66 2.85
C ASN A 205 -21.86 3.33 3.54
N SER A 206 -22.50 2.65 4.49
CA SER A 206 -23.75 3.17 5.09
C SER A 206 -23.52 4.07 6.31
N ASN A 207 -22.41 3.86 7.01
CA ASN A 207 -22.26 4.38 8.37
C ASN A 207 -21.00 5.22 8.60
N PHE A 208 -20.03 5.18 7.70
CA PHE A 208 -18.72 5.76 7.92
C PHE A 208 -18.24 6.57 6.71
N ALA A 209 -17.16 7.34 6.89
CA ALA A 209 -16.60 8.11 5.79
C ALA A 209 -15.93 7.21 4.75
N THR A 210 -16.10 7.55 3.47
CA THR A 210 -15.44 6.88 2.35
C THR A 210 -14.67 7.85 1.45
N ASP A 211 -14.86 9.16 1.61
CA ASP A 211 -14.13 10.16 0.84
C ASP A 211 -12.70 10.35 1.39
N LEU A 212 -11.72 10.44 0.49
CA LEU A 212 -10.30 10.55 0.87
C LEU A 212 -10.01 11.81 1.70
N ASP A 213 -10.61 12.95 1.36
CA ASP A 213 -10.38 14.21 2.08
C ASP A 213 -11.00 14.17 3.48
N ASP A 214 -12.16 13.52 3.62
CA ASP A 214 -12.76 13.21 4.92
C ASP A 214 -11.89 12.26 5.76
N LEU A 215 -11.32 11.21 5.15
CA LEU A 215 -10.50 10.21 5.85
C LEU A 215 -9.17 10.78 6.37
N ILE A 216 -8.58 11.76 5.69
CA ILE A 216 -7.30 12.36 6.09
C ILE A 216 -7.48 13.58 6.99
N GLY A 217 -8.62 14.28 6.88
CA GLY A 217 -8.93 15.45 7.68
C GLY A 217 -8.32 16.77 7.20
N SER A 218 -8.16 17.72 8.12
CA SER A 218 -7.69 19.08 7.83
C SER A 218 -6.82 19.65 8.96
N ASN A 219 -6.10 20.73 8.69
CA ASN A 219 -5.29 21.43 9.71
C ASN A 219 -6.03 22.60 10.38
N LYS A 220 -7.36 22.60 10.35
CA LYS A 220 -8.18 23.67 10.96
C LYS A 220 -8.17 23.62 12.50
N SER A 221 -8.03 22.42 13.07
CA SER A 221 -7.95 22.14 14.50
C SER A 221 -7.27 20.80 14.76
N ASP A 222 -6.81 20.56 16.00
CA ASP A 222 -6.21 19.27 16.39
C ASP A 222 -7.18 18.09 16.22
N ASP A 223 -8.47 18.31 16.48
CA ASP A 223 -9.50 17.30 16.27
C ASP A 223 -9.64 16.95 14.78
N SER A 224 -9.66 17.99 13.92
CA SER A 224 -9.81 17.80 12.47
C SER A 224 -8.62 17.11 11.80
N LYS A 225 -7.44 17.07 12.45
CA LYS A 225 -6.26 16.33 11.95
C LYS A 225 -6.47 14.82 11.98
N CYS A 226 -7.41 14.33 12.80
CA CYS A 226 -7.72 12.91 12.93
C CYS A 226 -8.46 12.36 11.69
N GLY A 227 -9.07 13.24 10.88
CA GLY A 227 -10.02 12.83 9.84
C GLY A 227 -11.34 12.36 10.42
N LYS A 228 -12.17 11.74 9.57
CA LYS A 228 -13.41 11.04 9.96
C LYS A 228 -13.16 9.54 9.97
N ILE A 229 -13.81 8.85 10.91
CA ILE A 229 -13.69 7.40 11.05
C ILE A 229 -14.31 6.74 9.83
N GLY A 230 -13.58 5.84 9.18
CA GLY A 230 -14.02 5.31 7.91
C GLY A 230 -12.95 4.63 7.09
N THR A 231 -13.37 4.19 5.90
CA THR A 231 -12.49 3.59 4.92
C THR A 231 -13.15 3.52 3.55
N ASN A 232 -12.35 3.69 2.50
CA ASN A 232 -12.78 3.50 1.11
C ASN A 232 -12.36 2.14 0.54
N MET A 233 -12.00 1.17 1.39
CA MET A 233 -11.78 -0.23 0.99
C MET A 233 -12.90 -0.83 0.12
N PRO A 234 -14.19 -0.46 0.27
CA PRO A 234 -15.23 -0.90 -0.68
C PRO A 234 -14.86 -0.72 -2.15
N GLU A 235 -14.20 0.38 -2.51
CA GLU A 235 -13.77 0.64 -3.90
C GLU A 235 -12.76 -0.40 -4.39
N LEU A 236 -11.84 -0.82 -3.53
CA LEU A 236 -10.89 -1.90 -3.85
C LEU A 236 -11.66 -3.18 -4.18
N PHE A 237 -12.62 -3.58 -3.34
CA PHE A 237 -13.38 -4.81 -3.57
C PHE A 237 -14.30 -4.75 -4.78
N THR A 238 -14.80 -3.57 -5.16
CA THR A 238 -15.48 -3.38 -6.43
C THR A 238 -14.54 -3.70 -7.60
N LEU A 239 -13.33 -3.14 -7.60
CA LEU A 239 -12.33 -3.45 -8.64
C LEU A 239 -11.96 -4.93 -8.68
N LEU A 240 -11.88 -5.59 -7.52
CA LEU A 240 -11.61 -7.03 -7.44
C LEU A 240 -12.74 -7.91 -8.02
N ARG A 241 -13.96 -7.36 -8.15
CA ARG A 241 -15.17 -8.07 -8.59
C ARG A 241 -15.62 -7.71 -9.99
N GLU A 242 -15.12 -6.62 -10.56
CA GLU A 242 -15.41 -6.19 -11.93
C GLU A 242 -14.76 -7.07 -13.01
N VAL A 243 -14.20 -8.22 -12.63
CA VAL A 243 -13.44 -9.15 -13.47
C VAL A 243 -14.07 -10.54 -13.47
#